data_AF-A0A937BBD9-F1
#
_entry.id   AF-A0A937BBD9-F1
#
_cell.length_a   1.000
_cell.length_b   1.000
_cell.length_c   1.000
_cell.angle_alpha   90.00
_cell.angle_beta   90.00
_cell.angle_gamma   90.00
#
_symmetry.space_group_name_H-M   'P 1'
#
loop_
_entity.id
_entity.type
_entity.pdbx_description
1 polymer ?
#
loop_
_entity_poly.entity_id
_entity_poly.type
_entity_poly.pdbx_seq_one_letter_code
_entity_poly.pdbx_strand_id
1 'polypeptide(L)' 'MDFPKEDWERVHSCYSLVWIHGVTSKGRNSLPVIIYGINAIPDNYLIDSNGNYYGKYLWGEDLEMAIEKG' A
#
# COMPACT_ATOMS: atom_id res chain seq x y z
N MET A 1 15.05 -5.49 7.56
CA MET A 1 14.58 -4.23 6.96
C MET A 1 15.28 -4.17 5.63
N ASP A 2 14.55 -4.08 4.51
CA ASP A 2 15.19 -3.97 3.20
C ASP A 2 15.87 -2.58 3.04
N PHE A 3 15.47 -1.59 3.86
CA PHE A 3 16.11 -0.28 4.03
C PHE A 3 16.12 0.14 5.52
N PRO A 4 17.10 0.92 5.99
CA PRO A 4 17.15 1.48 7.35
C PRO A 4 15.91 2.31 7.70
N LYS A 5 15.55 2.36 8.99
CA LYS A 5 14.40 3.13 9.49
C LYS A 5 14.55 4.62 9.17
N GLU A 6 15.79 5.09 9.24
CA GLU A 6 16.18 6.49 9.01
C GLU A 6 15.91 6.93 7.57
N ASP A 7 16.07 6.03 6.59
CA ASP A 7 15.74 6.33 5.19
C ASP A 7 14.23 6.45 4.98
N TRP A 8 13.44 5.63 5.68
CA TRP A 8 11.98 5.70 5.65
C TRP A 8 11.46 7.01 6.28
N GLU A 9 12.01 7.40 7.43
CA GLU A 9 11.68 8.67 8.11
C GLU A 9 12.02 9.89 7.25
N ARG A 10 13.17 9.86 6.54
CA ARG A 10 13.57 10.93 5.62
C ARG A 10 12.59 11.09 4.46
N VAL A 11 12.18 9.99 3.83
CA VAL A 11 11.22 10.03 2.71
C VAL A 11 9.86 10.54 3.19
N HIS A 12 9.39 10.09 4.35
CA HIS A 12 8.13 10.57 4.94
C HIS A 12 8.15 12.09 5.21
N SER A 13 9.29 12.64 5.63
CA SER A 13 9.44 14.09 5.80
C SER A 13 9.45 14.88 4.49
N CYS A 14 9.80 14.28 3.35
CA CYS A 14 9.88 14.95 2.06
C CYS A 14 8.54 14.95 1.31
N TYR A 15 7.64 14.03 1.61
CA TYR A 15 6.33 13.91 0.99
C TYR A 15 5.24 14.16 2.03
N SER A 16 4.44 15.22 1.87
CA SER A 16 3.32 15.59 2.75
C SER A 16 2.14 14.60 2.64
N LEU A 17 2.39 13.33 2.92
CA LEU A 17 1.42 12.25 2.84
C LEU A 17 0.63 12.21 4.16
N VAL A 18 -0.59 12.75 4.13
CA VAL A 18 -1.46 12.91 5.31
C VAL A 18 -2.14 11.62 5.79
N TRP A 19 -1.98 10.51 5.07
CA TRP A 19 -2.60 9.23 5.41
C TRP A 19 -1.78 8.41 6.42
N ILE A 20 -2.40 7.35 6.97
CA ILE A 20 -1.75 6.45 7.93
C ILE A 20 -0.64 5.68 7.24
N HIS A 21 0.55 5.68 7.84
CA HIS A 21 1.70 4.93 7.34
C HIS A 21 2.02 3.74 8.26
N GLY A 22 2.36 2.61 7.67
CA GLY A 22 2.87 1.43 8.37
C GLY A 22 4.20 1.00 7.76
N VAL A 23 5.14 0.56 8.59
CA VAL A 23 6.42 -0.01 8.15
C VAL A 23 6.72 -1.27 8.95
N THR A 24 7.32 -2.25 8.31
CA THR A 24 7.70 -3.52 8.93
C THR A 24 9.17 -3.81 8.73
N SER A 25 9.84 -4.31 9.77
CA SER A 25 11.24 -4.68 9.67
C SER A 25 11.49 -5.98 8.92
N LYS A 26 10.43 -6.75 8.63
CA LYS A 26 10.50 -8.04 7.96
C LYS A 26 10.57 -7.94 6.42
N GLY A 27 10.45 -6.73 5.85
CA GLY A 27 10.56 -6.51 4.40
C GLY A 27 9.61 -7.41 3.59
N ARG A 28 10.14 -8.04 2.53
CA ARG A 28 9.40 -9.02 1.70
C ARG A 28 8.86 -10.25 2.45
N ASN A 29 9.39 -10.57 3.63
CA ASN A 29 8.94 -11.70 4.45
C ASN A 29 7.86 -11.32 5.48
N SER A 30 7.29 -10.12 5.35
CA SER A 30 6.26 -9.66 6.27
C SER A 30 4.92 -10.35 6.03
N LEU A 31 4.14 -10.52 7.10
CA LEU A 31 2.81 -11.13 7.01
C LEU A 31 1.90 -10.42 5.99
N PRO A 32 1.88 -9.07 5.89
CA PRO A 32 1.10 -8.39 4.86
C PRO A 32 1.52 -8.76 3.42
N VAL A 33 2.82 -8.87 3.14
CA VAL A 33 3.30 -9.25 1.79
C VAL A 33 2.77 -10.64 1.40
N ILE A 34 2.73 -11.56 2.36
CA ILE A 34 2.25 -12.94 2.14
C ILE A 34 0.72 -12.96 1.98
N ILE A 35 -0.02 -12.34 2.91
CA ILE A 35 -1.50 -12.38 2.91
C ILE A 35 -2.07 -11.68 1.67
N TYR A 36 -1.48 -10.54 1.29
CA TYR A 36 -1.91 -9.79 0.12
C TYR A 36 -1.25 -10.28 -1.17
N GLY A 37 -0.31 -11.24 -1.13
CA GLY A 37 0.32 -11.80 -2.33
C GLY A 37 1.08 -10.75 -3.16
N ILE A 38 1.82 -9.86 -2.50
CA ILE A 38 2.56 -8.76 -3.14
C ILE A 38 3.80 -9.30 -3.84
N ASN A 39 3.79 -9.26 -5.18
CA ASN A 39 4.93 -9.74 -5.99
C ASN A 39 5.90 -8.61 -6.39
N ALA A 40 5.37 -7.40 -6.56
CA ALA A 40 6.12 -6.20 -6.92
C ALA A 40 5.55 -4.98 -6.20
N ILE A 41 6.38 -3.97 -5.99
CA ILE A 41 5.97 -2.64 -5.49
C ILE A 41 6.30 -1.59 -6.56
N PRO A 42 5.51 -0.50 -6.69
CA PRO A 42 4.31 -0.20 -5.92
C PRO A 42 3.11 -1.10 -6.28
N ASP A 43 2.27 -1.39 -5.29
CA ASP A 43 1.04 -2.19 -5.40
C ASP A 43 -0.04 -1.54 -4.51
N ASN A 44 -1.31 -1.72 -4.85
CA ASN A 44 -2.43 -1.16 -4.12
C ASN A 44 -3.62 -2.13 -4.09
N TYR A 45 -4.49 -1.95 -3.10
CA TYR A 45 -5.71 -2.72 -2.92
C TYR A 45 -6.84 -1.74 -2.61
N LEU A 46 -7.97 -1.88 -3.30
CA LEU A 46 -9.20 -1.17 -2.98
C LEU A 46 -10.14 -2.13 -2.23
N ILE A 47 -10.47 -1.76 -1.00
CA ILE A 47 -11.31 -2.55 -0.08
C ILE A 47 -12.32 -1.59 0.56
N ASP A 48 -13.60 -1.99 0.63
CA ASP A 48 -14.62 -1.19 1.32
C ASP A 48 -14.61 -1.37 2.85
N SER A 49 -15.50 -0.64 3.53
CA SER A 49 -15.67 -0.71 4.98
C SER A 49 -16.20 -2.06 5.49
N ASN A 50 -16.79 -2.88 4.64
CA ASN A 50 -17.25 -4.24 4.95
C ASN A 50 -16.16 -5.29 4.70
N GLY A 51 -15.02 -4.88 4.13
CA GLY A 51 -13.93 -5.78 3.76
C GLY A 51 -14.08 -6.42 2.38
N ASN A 52 -15.01 -5.96 1.53
CA ASN A 52 -15.13 -6.46 0.17
C ASN A 52 -13.99 -5.94 -0.69
N TYR A 53 -13.42 -6.81 -1.51
CA TYR A 53 -12.31 -6.50 -2.39
C TYR A 53 -12.81 -6.05 -3.78
N TYR A 54 -12.37 -4.88 -4.22
CA TYR A 54 -12.77 -4.30 -5.52
C TYR A 54 -11.69 -4.41 -6.59
N GLY A 55 -10.42 -4.53 -6.20
CA GLY A 55 -9.32 -4.69 -7.15
C GLY A 55 -7.94 -4.38 -6.59
N LYS A 56 -6.92 -4.70 -7.38
CA LYS A 56 -5.50 -4.41 -7.12
C LYS A 56 -4.83 -3.87 -8.38
N TYR A 57 -3.71 -3.18 -8.21
CA TYR A 57 -2.99 -2.50 -9.30
C TYR A 57 -3.89 -1.52 -10.08
N LEU A 58 -4.77 -0.80 -9.38
CA LEU A 58 -5.65 0.20 -9.98
C LEU A 58 -4.95 1.55 -10.03
N TRP A 59 -4.92 2.21 -11.18
CA TRP A 59 -4.25 3.50 -11.37
C TRP A 59 -5.06 4.38 -12.31
N GLY A 60 -4.96 5.71 -12.15
CA GLY A 60 -5.64 6.67 -13.01
C GLY A 60 -7.14 6.41 -13.12
N GLU A 61 -7.66 6.38 -14.35
CA GLU A 61 -9.08 6.18 -14.63
C GLU A 61 -9.62 4.86 -14.06
N ASP A 62 -8.83 3.77 -14.08
CA ASP A 62 -9.26 2.48 -13.53
C ASP A 62 -9.50 2.56 -12.01
N LEU A 63 -8.70 3.36 -11.31
CA LEU A 63 -8.88 3.61 -9.88
C LEU A 63 -10.11 4.48 -9.63
N GLU A 64 -10.28 5.57 -10.38
CA GLU A 64 -11.43 6.47 -10.25
C GLU A 64 -12.74 5.71 -10.48
N MET A 65 -12.81 4.90 -11.54
CA MET A 65 -13.98 4.07 -11.85
C MET A 65 -14.26 3.00 -10.78
N ALA A 66 -13.22 2.45 -10.15
CA ALA A 66 -13.40 1.46 -9.09
C ALA A 66 -13.92 2.11 -7.80
N ILE A 67 -13.51 3.35 -7.50
CA ILE A 67 -14.00 4.13 -6.37
C ILE A 67 -15.48 4.49 -6.54
N GLU A 68 -15.91 4.85 -7.75
CA GLU A 68 -17.33 5.18 -8.01
C GLU A 68 -18.29 3.99 -7.82
N LYS A 69 -17.78 2.76 -7.87
CA LYS A 69 -18.57 1.52 -7.79
C LYS A 69 -18.67 0.93 -6.39
N GLY A 70 -17.80 1.33 -5.46
CA GLY A 70 -17.76 0.87 -4.07
C GLY A 70 -18.47 1.82 -3.12
#